data_AF-A0A2N6G8K6-F1
#
_entry.id   AF-A0A2N6G8K6-F1
#
_cell.length_a   1.000
_cell.length_b   1.000
_cell.length_c   1.000
_cell.angle_alpha   90.00
_cell.angle_beta   90.00
_cell.angle_gamma   90.00
#
_symmetry.space_group_name_H-M   'P 1'
#
loop_
_entity.id
_entity.type
_entity.pdbx_description
1 polymer ?
#
loop_
_entity_poly.entity_id
_entity_poly.type
_entity_poly.pdbx_seq_one_letter_code
_entity_poly.pdbx_strand_id
1 'polypeptide(L)'
;MTHQQDRRQFWRAHYDRCHQLGLTLKGYAEQEGLTVSVFYGWSKRFKREASATSRFTRVEIGTTGPADYRLRLPNGLVLEWSGTADTAQLARLVKSLA
;
A
#
# COMPACT_ATOMS: atom_id res chain seq x y z
N MET A 1 -10.65 -4.08 37.03
CA MET A 1 -10.48 -3.74 35.60
C MET A 1 -11.83 -3.31 35.06
N THR A 2 -11.93 -2.11 34.47
CA THR A 2 -13.22 -1.51 34.10
C THR A 2 -13.77 -2.16 32.82
N HIS A 3 -15.01 -2.62 32.88
CA HIS A 3 -15.75 -3.32 31.82
C HIS A 3 -15.72 -2.64 30.42
N GLN A 4 -15.43 -1.33 30.38
CA GLN A 4 -15.24 -0.55 29.14
C GLN A 4 -13.89 -0.81 28.45
N GLN A 5 -12.81 -1.04 29.20
CA GLN A 5 -11.49 -1.30 28.63
C GLN A 5 -11.45 -2.68 27.96
N ASP A 6 -12.04 -3.69 28.60
CA ASP A 6 -12.17 -5.05 28.03
C ASP A 6 -12.96 -5.03 26.73
N ARG A 7 -14.09 -4.31 26.71
CA ARG A 7 -14.91 -4.18 25.50
C ARG A 7 -14.16 -3.46 24.38
N ARG A 8 -13.39 -2.42 24.69
CA ARG A 8 -12.59 -1.70 23.68
C ARG A 8 -11.48 -2.59 23.12
N GLN A 9 -10.78 -3.35 23.97
CA GLN A 9 -9.73 -4.28 23.53
C GLN A 9 -10.29 -5.40 22.66
N PHE A 10 -11.45 -5.96 23.03
CA PHE A 10 -12.17 -6.94 22.22
C PHE A 10 -12.42 -6.42 20.78
N TRP A 11 -13.03 -5.23 20.66
CA TRP A 11 -13.29 -4.65 19.34
C TRP A 11 -12.03 -4.26 18.58
N ARG A 12 -10.97 -3.87 19.29
CA ARG A 12 -9.67 -3.57 18.69
C ARG A 12 -9.04 -4.81 18.07
N ALA A 13 -9.03 -5.93 18.80
CA ALA A 13 -8.50 -7.20 18.31
C ALA A 13 -9.24 -7.66 17.03
N HIS A 14 -10.56 -7.57 17.00
CA HIS A 14 -11.33 -7.89 15.79
C HIS A 14 -11.07 -6.93 14.63
N TYR A 15 -10.89 -5.62 14.89
CA TYR A 15 -10.56 -4.64 13.87
C TYR A 15 -9.19 -4.91 13.23
N ASP A 16 -8.17 -5.17 14.06
CA ASP A 16 -6.82 -5.43 13.58
C ASP A 16 -6.76 -6.77 12.80
N ARG A 17 -7.46 -7.80 13.26
CA ARG A 17 -7.60 -9.09 12.56
C ARG A 17 -8.32 -8.95 11.21
N CYS A 18 -9.40 -8.17 11.14
CA CYS A 18 -10.08 -7.86 9.88
C CYS A 18 -9.13 -7.20 8.86
N HIS A 19 -8.26 -6.30 9.32
CA HIS A 19 -7.29 -5.61 8.46
C HIS A 19 -6.17 -6.54 7.98
N GLN A 20 -5.68 -7.44 8.85
CA GLN A 20 -4.67 -8.44 8.49
C GLN A 20 -5.17 -9.44 7.44
N LEU A 21 -6.44 -9.83 7.53
CA LEU A 21 -7.07 -10.75 6.59
C LEU A 21 -7.47 -10.08 5.26
N GLY A 22 -7.38 -8.75 5.15
CA GLY A 22 -7.78 -8.02 3.95
C GLY A 22 -9.27 -8.10 3.63
N LEU A 23 -10.09 -8.48 4.61
CA LEU A 23 -11.53 -8.67 4.43
C LEU A 23 -12.30 -7.35 4.55
N THR A 24 -13.46 -7.31 3.93
CA THR A 24 -14.40 -6.22 4.17
C THR A 24 -14.98 -6.32 5.59
N LEU A 25 -15.24 -5.18 6.23
CA LEU A 25 -15.81 -5.13 7.59
C LEU A 25 -17.12 -5.94 7.71
N LYS A 26 -17.93 -5.96 6.64
CA LYS A 26 -19.17 -6.72 6.56
C LYS A 26 -18.89 -8.23 6.51
N GLY A 27 -18.04 -8.66 5.58
CA GLY A 27 -17.72 -10.09 5.43
C GLY A 27 -17.06 -10.67 6.69
N TYR A 28 -16.17 -9.92 7.32
CA TYR A 28 -15.57 -10.33 8.59
C TYR A 28 -16.58 -10.43 9.72
N ALA A 29 -17.49 -9.46 9.85
CA ALA A 29 -18.52 -9.49 10.88
C ALA A 29 -19.51 -10.65 10.69
N GLU A 30 -19.87 -10.98 9.45
CA GLU A 30 -20.71 -12.14 9.12
C GLU A 30 -20.00 -13.46 9.44
N GLN A 31 -18.70 -13.58 9.15
CA GLN A 31 -17.91 -14.79 9.45
C GLN A 31 -17.72 -15.03 10.95
N GLU A 32 -17.46 -13.98 11.73
CA GLU A 32 -17.17 -14.06 13.16
C GLU A 32 -18.44 -13.90 14.04
N GLY A 33 -19.63 -13.80 13.43
CA GLY A 33 -20.90 -13.65 14.14
C GLY A 33 -21.05 -12.32 14.90
N LEU A 34 -20.35 -11.28 14.46
CA LEU A 34 -20.38 -9.96 15.07
C LEU A 34 -21.54 -9.12 14.53
N THR A 35 -22.13 -8.30 15.39
CA THR A 35 -23.12 -7.31 14.94
C THR A 35 -22.45 -6.26 14.05
N VAL A 36 -22.75 -6.29 12.74
CA VAL A 36 -22.16 -5.40 11.73
C VAL A 36 -22.25 -3.92 12.13
N SER A 37 -23.42 -3.47 12.60
CA SER A 37 -23.64 -2.08 13.00
C SER A 37 -22.73 -1.63 14.15
N VAL A 38 -22.52 -2.50 15.14
CA VAL A 38 -21.66 -2.21 16.30
C VAL A 38 -20.20 -2.21 15.87
N PHE A 39 -19.79 -3.20 15.08
CA PHE A 39 -18.43 -3.28 14.55
C PHE A 39 -18.09 -2.08 13.66
N TYR A 40 -19.02 -1.63 12.83
CA TYR A 40 -18.86 -0.45 12.00
C TYR A 40 -18.68 0.82 12.84
N GLY A 41 -19.46 0.98 13.91
CA GLY A 41 -19.32 2.08 14.86
C GLY A 41 -17.93 2.13 15.51
N TRP A 42 -17.42 0.98 15.95
CA TRP A 42 -16.07 0.85 16.52
C TRP A 42 -14.96 1.09 15.50
N SER A 43 -15.08 0.54 14.30
CA SER A 43 -14.16 0.77 13.18
C SER A 43 -14.03 2.26 12.86
N LYS A 44 -15.14 2.99 12.77
CA LYS A 44 -15.13 4.45 12.55
C LYS A 44 -14.40 5.19 13.69
N ARG A 45 -14.57 4.73 14.93
CA ARG A 45 -13.89 5.31 16.10
C ARG A 45 -12.39 5.06 16.06
N PHE A 46 -11.94 3.85 15.73
CA PHE A 46 -10.51 3.53 15.58
C PHE A 46 -9.86 4.25 14.41
N LYS A 47 -10.55 4.38 13.27
CA LYS A 47 -10.08 5.19 12.13
C LYS A 47 -9.92 6.66 12.50
N ARG A 48 -10.87 7.23 13.24
CA ARG A 48 -10.77 8.61 13.73
C ARG A 48 -9.57 8.77 14.67
N GLU A 49 -9.37 7.84 15.60
CA GLU A 49 -8.20 7.83 16.50
C GLU A 49 -6.88 7.74 15.71
N ALA A 50 -6.80 6.87 14.70
CA ALA A 50 -5.61 6.76 13.84
C ALA A 50 -5.35 8.03 13.02
N SER A 51 -6.41 8.63 12.45
CA SER A 51 -6.31 9.88 11.67
C SER A 51 -6.01 11.11 12.53
N ALA A 52 -6.34 11.08 13.83
CA ALA A 52 -5.97 12.13 14.76
C ALA A 52 -4.46 12.13 15.04
N THR A 53 -3.80 10.96 14.90
CA THR A 53 -2.36 10.80 15.10
C THR A 53 -1.54 11.10 13.84
N SER A 54 -2.10 10.95 12.63
CA SER A 54 -1.41 11.37 11.41
C SER A 54 -2.39 11.63 10.26
N ARG A 55 -2.44 12.89 9.79
CA ARG A 55 -3.09 13.28 8.53
C ARG A 55 -2.15 13.22 7.33
N PHE A 56 -0.86 12.98 7.56
CA PHE A 56 0.18 12.93 6.54
C PHE A 56 1.06 11.71 6.74
N THR A 57 0.89 10.71 5.88
CA THR A 57 1.81 9.58 5.80
C THR A 57 2.94 9.95 4.84
N ARG A 58 4.19 9.79 5.27
CA ARG A 58 5.36 9.97 4.40
C ARG A 58 5.31 8.91 3.31
N VAL A 59 5.15 9.34 2.06
CA VAL A 59 5.30 8.47 0.90
C VAL A 59 6.76 8.51 0.49
N GLU A 60 7.47 7.39 0.65
CA GLU A 60 8.79 7.23 0.08
C GLU A 60 8.63 6.88 -1.40
N ILE A 61 8.88 7.87 -2.26
CA ILE A 61 9.05 7.61 -3.69
C ILE A 61 10.37 6.84 -3.78
N GLY A 62 10.31 5.58 -4.21
CA GLY A 62 11.51 4.84 -4.54
C GLY A 62 12.28 5.64 -5.56
N THR A 63 13.38 6.26 -5.12
CA THR A 63 14.35 6.83 -6.03
C THR A 63 14.87 5.67 -6.84
N THR A 64 14.41 5.53 -8.08
CA THR A 64 15.16 4.78 -9.08
C THR A 64 16.58 5.30 -8.97
N GLY A 65 17.51 4.44 -8.54
CA GLY A 65 18.92 4.83 -8.42
C GLY A 65 19.39 5.45 -9.74
N PRO A 66 20.45 6.26 -9.73
CA PRO A 66 20.98 6.81 -10.98
C PRO A 66 21.20 5.65 -11.97
N ALA A 67 20.55 5.75 -13.13
CA ALA A 67 20.83 4.81 -14.21
C ALA A 67 22.31 4.97 -14.58
N ASP A 68 23.04 3.86 -14.63
CA ASP A 68 24.47 3.88 -15.01
C ASP A 68 24.63 4.41 -16.44
N TYR A 69 23.60 4.19 -17.26
CA TYR A 69 23.57 4.58 -18.65
C TYR A 69 22.26 5.26 -19.02
N ARG A 70 22.37 6.35 -19.78
CA ARG A 70 21.25 7.13 -20.30
C ARG A 70 21.49 7.48 -21.77
N LEU A 71 20.58 7.05 -22.64
CA LEU A 71 20.60 7.34 -24.07
C LEU A 71 19.41 8.23 -24.44
N ARG A 72 19.66 9.32 -25.18
CA ARG A 72 18.62 10.19 -25.74
C ARG A 72 18.51 9.96 -27.24
N LEU A 73 17.30 9.68 -27.71
CA LEU A 73 17.00 9.45 -29.12
C LEU A 73 16.51 10.74 -29.80
N PRO A 74 16.70 10.91 -31.12
CA PRO A 74 16.28 12.12 -31.83
C PRO A 74 14.77 12.41 -31.78
N ASN A 75 13.96 11.38 -31.55
CA ASN A 75 12.50 11.48 -31.39
C ASN A 75 12.05 11.90 -29.98
N GLY A 76 13.00 12.22 -29.07
CA GLY A 76 12.71 12.66 -27.72
C GLY A 76 12.56 11.52 -26.69
N LEU A 77 12.68 10.25 -27.10
CA LEU A 77 12.69 9.12 -26.18
C LEU A 77 14.00 9.08 -25.38
N VAL A 78 13.90 8.65 -24.12
CA VAL A 78 15.04 8.45 -23.23
C VAL A 78 15.04 7.01 -22.75
N LEU A 79 16.16 6.32 -22.96
CA LEU A 79 16.39 4.97 -22.46
C LEU A 79 17.36 5.03 -21.29
N GLU A 80 16.94 4.53 -20.14
CA GLU A 80 17.72 4.49 -18.90
C GLU A 80 17.81 3.05 -18.40
N TRP A 81 19.02 2.59 -18.07
CA TRP A 81 19.25 1.27 -17.48
C TRP A 81 20.46 1.26 -16.56
N SER A 82 20.50 0.30 -15.64
CA SER A 82 21.62 0.03 -14.74
C SER A 82 22.11 -1.40 -14.94
N GLY A 83 23.41 -1.64 -14.75
CA GLY A 83 24.03 -2.95 -14.92
C GLY A 83 24.36 -3.35 -16.37
N THR A 84 24.72 -4.63 -16.55
CA THR A 84 25.12 -5.18 -17.85
C THR A 84 23.90 -5.44 -18.73
N ALA A 85 23.80 -4.71 -19.83
CA ALA A 85 22.80 -4.94 -20.86
C ALA A 85 23.43 -5.65 -22.06
N ASP A 86 22.73 -6.65 -22.60
CA ASP A 86 23.14 -7.31 -23.84
C ASP A 86 23.14 -6.27 -24.98
N THR A 87 24.34 -6.04 -25.54
CA THR A 87 24.56 -5.08 -26.62
C THR A 87 23.75 -5.42 -27.87
N ALA A 88 23.52 -6.70 -28.16
CA ALA A 88 22.73 -7.13 -29.31
C ALA A 88 21.23 -6.84 -29.11
N GLN A 89 20.73 -6.96 -27.88
CA GLN A 89 19.34 -6.61 -27.55
C GLN A 89 19.14 -5.10 -27.51
N LEU A 90 20.07 -4.34 -26.94
CA LEU A 90 20.04 -2.87 -26.96
C LEU A 90 20.07 -2.32 -28.39
N ALA A 91 20.95 -2.85 -29.25
CA ALA A 91 21.01 -2.41 -30.64
C ALA A 91 19.69 -2.69 -31.40
N ARG A 92 19.05 -3.84 -31.13
CA ARG A 92 17.72 -4.15 -31.69
C ARG A 92 16.65 -3.18 -31.19
N LEU A 93 16.64 -2.89 -29.88
CA LEU A 93 15.69 -1.96 -29.28
C LEU A 93 15.86 -0.54 -29.84
N VAL A 94 17.09 -0.04 -29.89
CA VAL A 94 17.39 1.29 -30.44
C VAL A 94 16.99 1.37 -31.92
N LYS A 95 17.24 0.33 -32.72
CA LYS A 95 16.79 0.28 -34.12
C LYS A 95 15.27 0.26 -34.29
N SER A 96 14.53 -0.31 -33.34
CA SER A 96 13.06 -0.31 -33.38
C SER A 96 12.43 1.01 -32.94
N LEU A 97 13.20 1.85 -32.24
CA LEU A 97 12.77 3.11 -31.65
C LEU A 97 13.33 4.36 -32.36
N ALA A 98 14.27 4.19 -33.29
CA ALA A 98 14.82 5.25 -34.15
C ALA A 98 14.06 5.30 -35.47
#